data_AF-A0A1S7TST9-F1
#
_entry.id   AF-A0A1S7TST9-F1
#
_cell.length_a   1.000
_cell.length_b   1.000
_cell.length_c   1.000
_cell.angle_alpha   90.00
_cell.angle_beta   90.00
_cell.angle_gamma   90.00
#
_symmetry.space_group_name_H-M   'P 1'
#
loop_
_entity.id
_entity.type
_entity.pdbx_description
1 polymer ?
#
loop_
_entity_poly.entity_id
_entity_poly.type
_entity_poly.pdbx_seq_one_letter_code
_entity_poly.pdbx_strand_id
1 'polypeptide(L)'
;MSRKSPNEHRDAASSDVSKCDEPSPQTKFTAPSHTTIGGYEAPEGQIERALAHLWQELLGVDQVSRSDNFFELGGNSLLAVKLLQRMREENLLVKVRTLFVSPSLAALAEGVTEVVEVRL
;
A
#
# COMPACT_ATOMS: atom_id res chain seq x y z
N MET A 1 -71.03 17.91 11.40
CA MET A 1 -71.09 18.89 12.51
C MET A 1 -70.17 18.41 13.63
N SER A 2 -69.20 19.25 14.01
CA SER A 2 -68.43 19.31 15.28
C SER A 2 -68.10 17.99 16.02
N ARG A 3 -66.85 17.74 16.43
CA ARG A 3 -66.08 18.60 17.34
C ARG A 3 -64.57 18.54 17.07
N LYS A 4 -63.99 19.73 17.15
CA LYS A 4 -62.58 20.09 17.30
C LYS A 4 -62.02 19.46 18.59
N SER A 5 -60.78 18.98 18.57
CA SER A 5 -59.82 19.41 19.59
C SER A 5 -58.37 19.17 19.16
N PRO A 6 -57.48 20.12 19.49
CA PRO A 6 -56.11 20.23 19.02
C PRO A 6 -55.15 19.53 19.98
N ASN A 7 -53.93 19.23 19.55
CA ASN A 7 -52.85 19.06 20.51
C ASN A 7 -51.57 19.71 19.99
N GLU A 8 -51.39 20.97 20.39
CA GLU A 8 -50.09 21.62 20.50
C GLU A 8 -49.52 21.29 21.89
N HIS A 9 -48.37 20.63 21.89
CA HIS A 9 -47.42 20.55 23.00
C HIS A 9 -46.12 20.02 22.39
N ARG A 10 -44.94 20.59 22.56
CA ARG A 10 -44.43 21.77 23.25
C ARG A 10 -42.94 21.88 22.82
N ASP A 11 -42.41 23.10 22.85
CA ASP A 11 -41.03 23.47 23.21
C ASP A 11 -39.87 22.55 22.76
N ALA A 12 -39.07 23.00 21.80
CA ALA A 12 -37.84 23.77 22.03
C ALA A 12 -36.66 22.91 22.53
N ALA A 13 -35.75 22.60 21.61
CA ALA A 13 -34.34 22.46 21.92
C ALA A 13 -33.53 22.98 20.73
N SER A 14 -33.02 24.19 20.94
CA SER A 14 -31.91 24.78 20.20
C SER A 14 -30.66 23.93 20.40
N SER A 15 -30.01 23.52 19.32
CA SER A 15 -28.57 23.30 19.33
C SER A 15 -27.98 23.79 18.02
N ASP A 16 -27.46 25.00 18.11
CA ASP A 16 -26.26 25.45 17.42
C ASP A 16 -25.25 24.29 17.32
N VAL A 17 -24.93 23.87 16.10
CA VAL A 17 -23.64 23.26 15.82
C VAL A 17 -22.93 24.16 14.82
N SER A 18 -22.30 25.18 15.39
CA SER A 18 -21.01 25.71 14.98
C SER A 18 -20.26 24.79 13.99
N LYS A 19 -20.21 25.25 12.74
CA LYS A 19 -19.01 25.34 11.89
C LYS A 19 -17.89 24.32 12.17
N CYS A 20 -17.94 23.18 11.47
CA CYS A 20 -16.72 22.46 11.11
C CYS A 20 -16.16 23.09 9.84
N ASP A 21 -15.23 24.02 10.05
CA ASP A 21 -14.17 24.30 9.08
C ASP A 21 -13.35 22.99 8.96
N GLU A 22 -13.58 22.22 7.89
CA GLU A 22 -12.69 21.11 7.54
C GLU A 22 -11.72 21.61 6.45
N PRO A 23 -10.45 21.88 6.78
CA PRO A 23 -9.44 22.08 5.76
C PRO A 23 -9.05 20.71 5.16
N SER A 24 -9.27 20.52 3.87
CA SER A 24 -8.67 19.41 3.12
C SER A 24 -7.14 19.45 3.26
N PRO A 25 -6.47 18.29 3.32
CA PRO A 25 -5.78 17.87 2.10
C PRO A 25 -5.73 16.35 1.88
N GLN A 26 -6.02 16.00 0.63
CA GLN A 26 -5.49 14.84 -0.11
C GLN A 26 -6.03 13.46 0.26
N THR A 27 -7.12 13.11 -0.43
CA THR A 27 -7.45 11.75 -0.86
C THR A 27 -6.21 11.03 -1.38
N LYS A 28 -5.62 10.18 -0.55
CA LYS A 28 -4.73 9.10 -1.00
C LYS A 28 -5.45 7.80 -0.69
N PHE A 29 -5.85 7.14 -1.76
CA PHE A 29 -6.61 5.89 -1.81
C PHE A 29 -6.27 4.95 -0.65
N THR A 30 -7.20 4.82 0.29
CA THR A 30 -7.23 3.71 1.25
C THR A 30 -7.64 2.47 0.48
N ALA A 31 -6.68 1.62 0.14
CA ALA A 31 -6.93 0.35 -0.52
C ALA A 31 -7.69 -0.63 0.40
N PRO A 32 -8.61 -1.46 -0.15
CA PRO A 32 -9.41 -2.39 0.63
C PRO A 32 -8.53 -3.47 1.26
N SER A 33 -8.81 -3.79 2.51
CA SER A 33 -8.08 -4.71 3.37
C SER A 33 -8.12 -6.14 2.81
N HIS A 34 -7.02 -6.63 2.24
CA HIS A 34 -6.76 -8.06 2.17
C HIS A 34 -6.25 -8.49 3.55
N THR A 35 -7.07 -9.26 4.27
CA THR A 35 -6.73 -9.83 5.59
C THR A 35 -5.68 -10.94 5.42
N THR A 36 -4.41 -10.56 5.34
CA THR A 36 -3.31 -11.46 5.71
C THR A 36 -3.27 -11.54 7.23
N ILE A 37 -3.20 -12.76 7.79
CA ILE A 37 -3.25 -13.00 9.24
C ILE A 37 -1.98 -12.44 9.95
N GLY A 38 -0.95 -12.07 9.17
CA GLY A 38 0.14 -11.18 9.58
C GLY A 38 -0.14 -9.76 9.07
N GLY A 39 -0.14 -8.77 9.96
CA GLY A 39 -0.49 -7.39 9.63
C GLY A 39 0.38 -6.81 8.50
N TYR A 40 -0.23 -5.92 7.71
CA TYR A 40 0.46 -5.16 6.67
C TYR A 40 1.61 -4.33 7.28
N GLU A 41 2.82 -4.55 6.79
CA GLU A 41 3.98 -3.70 7.05
C GLU A 41 4.34 -2.93 5.78
N ALA A 42 4.28 -1.61 5.87
CA ALA A 42 4.66 -0.75 4.76
C ALA A 42 6.15 -0.94 4.39
N PRO A 43 6.51 -0.90 3.11
CA PRO A 43 7.91 -0.89 2.67
C PRO A 43 8.63 0.36 3.18
N GLU A 44 9.81 0.15 3.77
CA GLU A 44 10.65 1.20 4.37
C GLU A 44 11.83 1.58 3.48
N GLY A 45 12.04 2.88 3.29
CA GLY A 45 13.13 3.38 2.44
C GLY A 45 12.83 3.32 0.95
N GLN A 46 13.78 3.79 0.14
CA GLN A 46 13.56 3.98 -1.30
C GLN A 46 13.56 2.65 -2.06
N ILE A 47 14.48 1.75 -1.73
CA ILE A 47 14.63 0.44 -2.41
C ILE A 47 13.39 -0.43 -2.18
N GLU A 48 12.92 -0.56 -0.93
CA GLU A 48 11.72 -1.34 -0.62
C GLU A 48 10.49 -0.79 -1.35
N ARG A 49 10.34 0.53 -1.41
CA ARG A 49 9.21 1.18 -2.10
C ARG A 49 9.25 0.97 -3.60
N ALA A 50 10.43 1.07 -4.23
CA ALA A 50 10.61 0.77 -5.64
C ALA A 50 10.29 -0.71 -5.93
N LEU A 51 10.80 -1.62 -5.11
CA LEU A 51 10.49 -3.05 -5.19
C LEU A 51 8.99 -3.32 -5.04
N ALA A 52 8.32 -2.69 -4.06
CA ALA A 52 6.89 -2.86 -3.84
C ALA A 52 6.11 -2.43 -5.08
N HIS A 53 6.47 -1.30 -5.69
CA HIS A 53 5.85 -0.83 -6.92
C HIS A 53 6.03 -1.82 -8.08
N LEU A 54 7.25 -2.32 -8.29
CA LEU A 54 7.54 -3.32 -9.31
C LEU A 54 6.74 -4.61 -9.08
N TRP A 55 6.58 -5.03 -7.82
CA TRP A 55 5.80 -6.22 -7.47
C TRP A 55 4.31 -6.01 -7.71
N GLN A 56 3.76 -4.86 -7.30
CA GLN A 56 2.37 -4.50 -7.59
C GLN A 56 2.08 -4.56 -9.09
N GLU A 57 2.97 -4.01 -9.92
CA GLU A 57 2.83 -4.03 -11.38
C GLU A 57 2.97 -5.43 -11.99
N LEU A 58 3.87 -6.27 -11.45
CA LEU A 58 4.13 -7.61 -12.00
C LEU A 58 3.12 -8.66 -11.55
N LEU A 59 2.66 -8.57 -10.30
CA LEU A 59 1.73 -9.50 -9.68
C LEU A 59 0.27 -9.04 -9.84
N GLY A 60 0.05 -7.75 -10.13
CA GLY A 60 -1.29 -7.18 -10.23
C GLY A 60 -1.99 -7.06 -8.89
N VAL A 61 -1.23 -6.78 -7.82
CA VAL A 61 -1.75 -6.63 -6.45
C VAL A 61 -1.80 -5.17 -6.05
N ASP A 62 -2.82 -4.76 -5.28
CA ASP A 62 -2.96 -3.37 -4.83
C ASP A 62 -1.92 -2.97 -3.78
N GLN A 63 -1.51 -3.90 -2.90
CA GLN A 63 -0.57 -3.64 -1.81
C GLN A 63 0.41 -4.79 -1.66
N VAL A 64 1.66 -4.44 -1.39
CA VAL A 64 2.73 -5.38 -1.05
C VAL A 64 3.36 -4.90 0.26
N SER A 65 3.41 -5.81 1.22
CA SER A 65 4.05 -5.62 2.52
C SER A 65 5.53 -5.97 2.43
N ARG A 66 6.35 -5.40 3.31
CA ARG A 66 7.79 -5.72 3.32
C ARG A 66 8.09 -7.18 3.66
N SER A 67 7.20 -7.82 4.43
CA SER A 67 7.27 -9.21 4.83
C SER A 67 6.54 -10.16 3.88
N ASP A 68 5.88 -9.63 2.84
CA ASP A 68 5.20 -10.47 1.85
C ASP A 68 6.19 -11.23 1.00
N ASN A 69 5.84 -12.49 0.74
CA ASN A 69 6.63 -13.39 -0.07
C ASN A 69 6.20 -13.31 -1.55
N PHE A 70 7.17 -13.08 -2.43
CA PHE A 70 6.94 -12.97 -3.87
C PHE A 70 6.15 -14.14 -4.45
N PHE A 71 6.48 -15.37 -4.05
CA PHE A 71 5.85 -16.58 -4.56
C PHE A 71 4.45 -16.82 -3.96
N GLU A 72 4.22 -16.41 -2.71
CA GLU A 72 2.89 -16.51 -2.10
C GLU A 72 1.89 -15.52 -2.69
N LEU A 73 2.37 -14.36 -3.15
CA LEU A 73 1.57 -13.38 -3.89
C LEU A 73 1.26 -13.80 -5.34
N GLY A 74 1.68 -14.99 -5.78
CA GLY A 74 1.48 -15.50 -7.15
C GLY A 74 2.68 -15.29 -8.07
N GLY A 75 3.84 -14.92 -7.53
CA GLY A 75 5.10 -14.83 -8.25
C GLY A 75 5.54 -16.18 -8.79
N ASN A 76 6.16 -16.15 -9.96
CA ASN A 76 6.67 -17.35 -10.63
C ASN A 76 8.02 -17.04 -11.28
N SER A 77 8.66 -18.08 -11.83
CA SER A 77 10.00 -17.99 -12.42
C SER A 77 10.10 -16.93 -13.53
N LEU A 78 9.06 -16.78 -14.35
CA LEU A 78 9.03 -15.78 -15.42
C LEU A 78 8.89 -14.36 -14.85
N LEU A 79 8.02 -14.16 -13.87
CA LEU A 79 7.86 -12.87 -13.18
C LEU A 79 9.13 -12.49 -12.42
N ALA A 80 9.83 -13.46 -11.80
CA ALA A 80 11.11 -13.21 -11.14
C ALA A 80 12.18 -12.71 -12.13
N VAL A 81 12.26 -13.31 -13.33
CA VAL A 81 13.18 -12.81 -14.37
C VAL A 81 12.79 -11.41 -14.83
N LYS A 82 11.49 -11.14 -15.02
CA LYS A 82 11.00 -9.79 -15.39
C LYS A 82 11.31 -8.76 -14.30
N LEU A 83 11.14 -9.12 -13.03
CA LEU A 83 11.50 -8.28 -11.88
C LEU A 83 12.99 -7.93 -11.93
N LEU A 84 13.86 -8.93 -12.11
CA LEU A 84 15.30 -8.70 -12.21
C LEU A 84 15.68 -7.78 -13.38
N GLN A 85 14.99 -7.87 -14.52
CA GLN A 85 15.23 -6.95 -15.64
C GLN A 85 14.84 -5.51 -15.28
N ARG A 86 13.65 -5.30 -14.69
CA ARG A 86 13.23 -3.95 -14.28
C ARG A 86 14.10 -3.35 -13.18
N MET A 87 14.51 -4.16 -12.21
CA MET A 87 15.45 -3.70 -11.19
C MET A 87 16.77 -3.22 -11.82
N ARG A 88 17.27 -3.92 -12.86
CA ARG A 88 18.47 -3.48 -13.59
C ARG A 88 18.28 -2.16 -14.33
N GLU A 89 17.07 -1.90 -14.86
CA GLU A 89 16.72 -0.62 -15.49
C GLU A 89 16.73 0.54 -14.47
N GLU A 90 16.45 0.23 -13.20
CA GLU A 90 16.51 1.17 -12.07
C GLU A 90 17.87 1.17 -11.35
N ASN A 91 18.92 0.62 -11.95
CA ASN A 91 20.26 0.49 -11.34
C ASN A 91 20.30 -0.29 -10.01
N LEU A 92 19.27 -1.09 -9.74
CA LEU A 92 19.16 -1.98 -8.59
C LEU A 92 19.63 -3.38 -8.98
N LEU A 93 20.81 -3.78 -8.50
CA LEU A 93 21.31 -5.13 -8.75
C LEU A 93 21.06 -6.02 -7.54
N VAL A 94 20.39 -7.15 -7.76
CA VAL A 94 20.20 -8.18 -6.73
C VAL A 94 20.62 -9.55 -7.26
N LYS A 95 21.17 -10.37 -6.37
CA LYS A 95 21.49 -11.76 -6.71
C LYS A 95 20.17 -12.52 -6.83
N VAL A 96 19.97 -13.19 -7.97
CA VAL A 96 18.81 -14.08 -8.17
C VAL A 96 18.65 -15.10 -7.05
N ARG A 97 19.75 -15.58 -6.47
CA ARG A 97 19.75 -16.47 -5.30
C ARG A 97 18.97 -15.89 -4.11
N THR A 98 19.08 -14.59 -3.85
CA THR A 98 18.37 -13.93 -2.73
C THR A 98 16.86 -14.10 -2.87
N LEU A 99 16.33 -13.94 -4.09
CA LEU A 99 14.91 -14.11 -4.38
C LEU A 99 14.41 -15.53 -4.05
N PHE A 100 15.24 -16.57 -4.22
CA PHE A 100 14.87 -17.95 -3.92
C PHE A 100 15.11 -18.36 -2.46
N VAL A 101 16.09 -17.77 -1.79
CA VAL A 101 16.42 -18.09 -0.39
C VAL A 101 15.51 -17.34 0.58
N SER A 102 15.31 -16.05 0.31
CA SER A 102 14.50 -15.15 1.13
C SER A 102 13.59 -14.35 0.20
N PRO A 103 12.43 -14.89 -0.21
CA PRO A 103 11.56 -14.27 -1.19
C PRO A 103 10.75 -13.10 -0.63
N SER A 104 11.14 -12.53 0.50
CA SER A 104 10.47 -11.37 1.09
C SER A 104 11.00 -10.07 0.50
N LEU A 105 10.13 -9.06 0.41
CA LEU A 105 10.49 -7.76 -0.14
C LEU A 105 11.65 -7.12 0.64
N ALA A 106 11.61 -7.17 1.97
CA ALA A 106 12.67 -6.64 2.83
C ALA A 106 14.02 -7.35 2.61
N ALA A 107 14.02 -8.68 2.53
CA ALA A 107 15.26 -9.44 2.32
C ALA A 107 15.84 -9.22 0.91
N LEU A 108 14.98 -9.04 -0.09
CA LEU A 108 15.40 -8.64 -1.42
C LEU A 108 16.05 -7.26 -1.39
N ALA A 109 15.43 -6.29 -0.72
CA ALA A 109 15.96 -4.94 -0.56
C ALA A 109 17.32 -4.89 0.13
N GLU A 110 17.53 -5.68 1.19
CA GLU A 110 18.84 -5.82 1.84
C GLU A 110 19.91 -6.41 0.91
N GLY A 111 19.49 -7.28 -0.02
CA GLY A 111 20.37 -7.86 -1.03
C GLY A 111 20.62 -6.96 -2.24
N VAL A 112 19.93 -5.82 -2.35
CA VAL A 112 20.15 -4.88 -3.45
C VAL A 112 21.44 -4.11 -3.23
N THR A 113 22.32 -4.20 -4.20
CA THR A 113 23.46 -3.28 -4.36
C THR A 113 23.06 -2.22 -5.37
N GLU A 114 23.01 -0.97 -4.93
CA GLU A 114 22.83 0.18 -5.81
C GLU A 114 24.10 0.39 -6.64
N VAL A 115 23.97 0.51 -7.96
CA VAL A 115 25.12 0.84 -8.81
C VAL A 115 25.32 2.35 -8.74
N VAL A 116 26.15 2.79 -7.79
CA VAL A 116 26.66 4.16 -7.80
C VAL A 116 27.63 4.26 -8.97
N GLU A 117 27.18 4.83 -10.09
CA GLU A 117 28.09 5.20 -11.16
C GLU A 117 29.07 6.25 -10.62
N VAL A 118 30.30 5.81 -10.32
CA VAL A 118 31.40 6.71 -10.00
C VAL A 118 31.73 7.48 -11.28
N ARG A 119 31.18 8.68 -11.43
CA ARG A 119 31.69 9.65 -12.39
C ARG A 119 33.10 10.04 -11.94
N LEU A 120 34.11 9.53 -12.64
CA LEU A 120 35.48 10.07 -12.67
C LEU A 120 35.58 11.18 -13.71
#